data_AF-A0A1F4X7U5-F1
#
_entry.id   AF-A0A1F4X7U5-F1
#
_cell.length_a   1.000
_cell.length_b   1.000
_cell.length_c   1.000
_cell.angle_alpha   90.00
_cell.angle_beta   90.00
_cell.angle_gamma   90.00
#
_symmetry.space_group_name_H-M   'P 1'
#
loop_
_entity.id
_entity.type
_entity.pdbx_description
1 polymer ?
#
loop_
_entity_poly.entity_id
_entity_poly.type
_entity_poly.pdbx_seq_one_letter_code
_entity_poly.pdbx_strand_id
1 'polypeptide(L)'
;MNKPRILIVISCYFPFIGGAENQAKLLAENLVKMGWEISVLTKKRSARLKEKEEINGVTVLRVIGVPGIFINLLKLRSKYDVVLFAGQLSNVSRLKVFGQMLMGAIVKLFVRKKIFLWPTSGASKYTYLFNTKITRKLLQVFDGVFCKSNEQMKLFSSLVGESVEIFGPPWSMIDTQLYMPPTLEEKILLRKEIGIPENAKVLLFTGRLIESKGIELLISAFERLSKSYSDAFLLIVGAVSDSDPLKNKYVQRINSSKFSEQTFKLVLNEDDVVKYFKSADIFVFPTFSEGCPVVQLEAMSAGLICVASDLEPITEKIEDGFNGFTFKTGDIKGLIQKLETAVQSVEDARIATRARESVVPKYSIIPVVERWESMLTEFWLRETYGVMILTPWAYPRIGGIQTMSFETAKRLTMQGFKVTLMSRKHDDKLPTREVIEGINFIRLSCKPIVMQFQLILFLIKEWSNFRHFSMWGAYGSFLTVPILLIALTVQLLGKKVSIRLSNQVMEDRIYANKVII
;
A
#
# COMPACT_ATOMS: atom_id res chain seq x y z
N MET A 1 -10.52 -2.45 -21.27
CA MET A 1 -9.08 -2.85 -21.26
C MET A 1 -8.94 -4.04 -20.34
N ASN A 2 -8.21 -5.09 -20.72
CA ASN A 2 -7.96 -6.21 -19.80
C ASN A 2 -7.03 -5.73 -18.69
N LYS A 3 -7.52 -5.76 -17.45
CA LYS A 3 -6.74 -5.45 -16.26
C LYS A 3 -5.65 -6.54 -16.07
N PRO A 4 -4.45 -6.18 -15.60
CA PRO A 4 -3.39 -7.17 -15.40
C PRO A 4 -3.76 -8.13 -14.27
N ARG A 5 -3.32 -9.39 -14.40
CA ARG A 5 -3.56 -10.42 -13.39
C ARG A 5 -2.55 -10.30 -12.28
N ILE A 6 -2.99 -10.25 -11.02
CA ILE A 6 -2.12 -10.04 -9.87
C ILE A 6 -2.01 -11.31 -9.03
N LEU A 7 -0.77 -11.67 -8.68
CA LEU A 7 -0.48 -12.70 -7.69
C LEU A 7 0.04 -12.08 -6.40
N ILE A 8 -0.72 -12.19 -5.32
CA ILE A 8 -0.27 -11.81 -3.97
C ILE A 8 0.39 -13.03 -3.32
N VAL A 9 1.63 -12.89 -2.86
CA VAL A 9 2.38 -13.96 -2.20
C VAL A 9 2.51 -13.63 -0.71
N ILE A 10 1.97 -14.46 0.17
CA ILE A 10 1.94 -14.22 1.62
C ILE A 10 2.04 -15.53 2.40
N SER A 11 2.74 -15.59 3.55
CA SER A 11 2.92 -16.87 4.27
C SER A 11 1.67 -17.42 4.94
N CYS A 12 0.68 -16.57 5.19
CA CYS A 12 -0.56 -16.90 5.85
C CYS A 12 -1.66 -16.06 5.23
N TYR A 13 -2.86 -16.58 5.17
CA TYR A 13 -4.04 -15.92 4.63
C TYR A 13 -5.27 -16.47 5.36
N PHE A 14 -6.45 -15.94 5.07
CA PHE A 14 -7.73 -16.42 5.60
C PHE A 14 -7.84 -17.97 5.55
N PRO A 15 -8.40 -18.66 6.57
CA PRO A 15 -9.15 -18.15 7.74
C PRO A 15 -8.28 -17.66 8.91
N PHE A 16 -6.95 -17.67 8.79
CA PHE A 16 -6.11 -17.16 9.87
C PHE A 16 -6.16 -15.63 9.92
N ILE A 17 -6.39 -15.09 11.11
CA ILE A 17 -6.55 -13.65 11.35
C ILE A 17 -5.21 -13.05 11.79
N GLY A 18 -4.90 -11.86 11.26
CA GLY A 18 -3.71 -11.10 11.61
C GLY A 18 -3.59 -9.82 10.81
N GLY A 19 -2.72 -8.91 11.27
CA GLY A 19 -2.59 -7.59 10.64
C GLY A 19 -2.06 -7.63 9.20
N ALA A 20 -1.30 -8.64 8.79
CA ALA A 20 -0.84 -8.76 7.41
C ALA A 20 -1.89 -9.47 6.53
N GLU A 21 -2.48 -10.52 7.10
CA GLU A 21 -3.48 -11.39 6.51
C GLU A 21 -4.76 -10.61 6.19
N ASN A 22 -5.26 -9.81 7.13
CA ASN A 22 -6.44 -8.97 6.96
C ASN A 22 -6.21 -7.91 5.88
N GLN A 23 -5.03 -7.30 5.83
CA GLN A 23 -4.70 -6.30 4.81
C GLN A 23 -4.64 -6.91 3.41
N ALA A 24 -4.03 -8.09 3.27
CA ALA A 24 -4.03 -8.81 2.00
C ALA A 24 -5.44 -9.25 1.58
N LYS A 25 -6.30 -9.65 2.54
CA LYS A 25 -7.71 -9.99 2.30
C LYS A 25 -8.49 -8.77 1.80
N LEU A 26 -8.45 -7.67 2.55
CA LEU A 26 -9.14 -6.43 2.19
C LEU A 26 -8.70 -5.91 0.82
N LEU A 27 -7.39 -5.93 0.52
CA LEU A 27 -6.89 -5.52 -0.79
C LEU A 27 -7.43 -6.43 -1.91
N ALA A 28 -7.29 -7.75 -1.74
CA ALA A 28 -7.64 -8.71 -2.77
C ALA A 28 -9.14 -8.67 -3.09
N GLU A 29 -10.00 -8.72 -2.07
CA GLU A 29 -11.45 -8.75 -2.25
C GLU A 29 -11.98 -7.45 -2.87
N ASN A 30 -11.45 -6.29 -2.47
CA ASN A 30 -11.91 -5.02 -3.05
C ASN A 30 -11.38 -4.78 -4.47
N LEU A 31 -10.16 -5.23 -4.79
CA LEU A 31 -9.70 -5.20 -6.19
C LEU A 31 -10.53 -6.14 -7.08
N VAL A 32 -10.93 -7.32 -6.59
CA VAL A 32 -11.87 -8.20 -7.30
C VAL A 32 -13.21 -7.52 -7.56
N LYS A 33 -13.78 -6.80 -6.58
CA LYS A 33 -15.00 -6.00 -6.76
C LYS A 33 -14.85 -4.93 -7.85
N MET A 34 -13.64 -4.40 -8.04
CA MET A 34 -13.32 -3.45 -9.11
C MET A 34 -13.05 -4.14 -10.46
N GLY A 35 -13.19 -5.47 -10.56
CA GLY A 35 -13.00 -6.25 -11.78
C GLY A 35 -11.55 -6.66 -12.06
N TRP A 36 -10.68 -6.67 -11.05
CA TRP A 36 -9.33 -7.21 -11.17
C TRP A 36 -9.31 -8.73 -10.95
N GLU A 37 -8.50 -9.44 -11.73
CA GLU A 37 -8.21 -10.85 -11.48
C GLU A 37 -7.09 -10.99 -10.44
N ILE A 38 -7.48 -11.38 -9.21
CA ILE A 38 -6.55 -11.53 -8.09
C ILE A 38 -6.41 -13.01 -7.71
N SER A 39 -5.18 -13.44 -7.50
CA SER A 39 -4.86 -14.72 -6.88
C SER A 39 -3.92 -14.56 -5.70
N VAL A 40 -4.07 -15.42 -4.70
CA VAL A 40 -3.23 -15.44 -3.50
C VAL A 40 -2.48 -16.76 -3.44
N LEU A 41 -1.15 -16.72 -3.36
CA LEU A 41 -0.31 -17.88 -3.11
C LEU A 41 0.15 -17.86 -1.65
N THR A 42 -0.25 -18.88 -0.88
CA THR A 42 0.01 -18.95 0.56
C THR A 42 0.33 -20.36 1.05
N LYS A 43 0.77 -20.50 2.30
CA LYS A 43 1.06 -21.82 2.88
C LYS A 43 -0.21 -22.53 3.32
N LYS A 44 -0.29 -23.83 3.07
CA LYS A 44 -1.28 -24.71 3.67
C LYS A 44 -0.87 -25.00 5.12
N ARG A 45 -1.58 -24.39 6.08
CA ARG A 45 -1.29 -24.51 7.52
C ARG A 45 -2.19 -25.49 8.27
N SER A 46 -3.18 -26.06 7.60
CA SER A 46 -4.07 -27.08 8.16
C SER A 46 -4.43 -28.09 7.08
N ALA A 47 -4.52 -29.37 7.46
CA ALA A 47 -4.93 -30.44 6.56
C ALA A 47 -6.37 -30.24 6.03
N ARG A 48 -7.23 -29.54 6.80
CA ARG A 48 -8.62 -29.24 6.46
C ARG A 48 -8.77 -28.25 5.30
N LEU A 49 -7.73 -27.45 5.02
CA LEU A 49 -7.79 -26.43 3.98
C LEU A 49 -7.55 -27.03 2.59
N LYS A 50 -8.32 -26.58 1.60
CA LYS A 50 -8.17 -27.00 0.20
C LYS A 50 -6.87 -26.42 -0.38
N GLU A 51 -6.26 -27.13 -1.33
CA GLU A 51 -5.05 -26.64 -2.02
C GLU A 51 -5.37 -25.52 -3.03
N LYS A 52 -6.58 -25.54 -3.58
CA LYS A 52 -7.12 -24.48 -4.40
C LYS A 52 -8.57 -24.26 -4.01
N GLU A 53 -8.94 -23.00 -3.78
CA GLU A 53 -10.30 -22.58 -3.49
C GLU A 53 -10.52 -21.15 -3.99
N GLU A 54 -11.79 -20.77 -4.12
CA GLU A 54 -12.17 -19.39 -4.41
C GLU A 54 -12.87 -18.82 -3.18
N ILE A 55 -12.42 -17.66 -2.71
CA ILE A 55 -12.95 -16.98 -1.53
C ILE A 55 -13.32 -15.56 -1.96
N ASN A 56 -14.62 -15.23 -2.00
CA ASN A 56 -15.11 -13.91 -2.42
C ASN A 56 -14.53 -13.45 -3.77
N GLY A 57 -14.45 -14.37 -4.75
CA GLY A 57 -13.88 -14.14 -6.08
C GLY A 57 -12.34 -14.11 -6.15
N VAL A 58 -11.64 -14.24 -5.01
CA VAL A 58 -10.18 -14.37 -4.96
C VAL A 58 -9.78 -15.84 -5.12
N THR A 59 -8.94 -16.15 -6.11
CA THR A 59 -8.38 -17.51 -6.23
C THR A 59 -7.27 -17.73 -5.21
N VAL A 60 -7.47 -18.60 -4.23
CA VAL A 60 -6.47 -18.93 -3.20
C VAL A 60 -5.79 -20.25 -3.53
N LEU A 61 -4.46 -20.22 -3.63
CA LEU A 61 -3.58 -21.36 -3.88
C LEU A 61 -2.74 -21.62 -2.62
N ARG A 62 -2.95 -22.78 -1.99
CA ARG A 62 -2.26 -23.18 -0.76
C ARG A 62 -1.26 -24.29 -1.05
N VAL A 63 -0.04 -24.08 -0.58
CA VAL A 63 1.10 -24.98 -0.87
C VAL A 63 1.85 -25.36 0.39
N ILE A 64 2.56 -26.48 0.36
CA ILE A 64 3.32 -26.98 1.51
C ILE A 64 4.67 -26.26 1.59
N GLY A 65 4.89 -25.57 2.71
CA GLY A 65 6.17 -24.93 3.03
C GLY A 65 6.59 -23.79 2.08
N VAL A 66 7.83 -23.33 2.23
CA VAL A 66 8.44 -22.35 1.32
C VAL A 66 8.81 -22.97 -0.03
N PRO A 67 9.31 -24.23 -0.13
CA PRO A 67 9.57 -24.86 -1.42
C PRO A 67 8.33 -24.96 -2.31
N GLY A 68 7.16 -25.23 -1.73
CA GLY A 68 5.89 -25.25 -2.47
C GLY A 68 5.53 -23.89 -3.07
N ILE A 69 5.82 -22.79 -2.36
CA ILE A 69 5.65 -21.41 -2.87
C ILE A 69 6.56 -21.21 -4.07
N PHE A 70 7.84 -21.58 -3.95
CA PHE A 70 8.82 -21.41 -5.02
C PHE A 70 8.42 -22.16 -6.30
N ILE A 71 8.10 -23.45 -6.20
CA ILE A 71 7.71 -24.28 -7.34
C ILE A 71 6.47 -23.70 -8.04
N ASN A 72 5.48 -23.25 -7.27
CA ASN A 72 4.26 -22.69 -7.85
C ASN A 72 4.49 -21.30 -8.45
N LEU A 73 5.37 -20.46 -7.89
CA LEU A 73 5.76 -19.21 -8.53
C LEU A 73 6.37 -19.45 -9.90
N LEU A 74 7.26 -20.44 -10.03
CA LEU A 74 7.82 -20.82 -11.33
C LEU A 74 6.73 -21.34 -12.28
N LYS A 75 5.82 -22.20 -11.83
CA LYS A 75 4.73 -22.73 -12.69
C LYS A 75 3.78 -21.64 -13.17
N LEU A 76 3.49 -20.66 -12.31
CA LEU A 76 2.48 -19.63 -12.55
C LEU A 76 3.04 -18.35 -13.20
N ARG A 77 4.35 -18.29 -13.46
CA ARG A 77 5.04 -17.10 -13.95
C ARG A 77 4.48 -16.44 -15.21
N SER A 78 3.88 -17.22 -16.11
CA SER A 78 3.27 -16.71 -17.35
C SER A 78 1.80 -16.30 -17.18
N LYS A 79 1.16 -16.73 -16.08
CA LYS A 79 -0.25 -16.48 -15.79
C LYS A 79 -0.46 -15.11 -15.13
N TYR A 80 0.53 -14.53 -14.48
CA TYR A 80 0.36 -13.25 -13.78
C TYR A 80 1.23 -12.17 -14.39
N ASP A 81 0.73 -10.94 -14.35
CA ASP A 81 1.40 -9.75 -14.88
C ASP A 81 2.12 -8.96 -13.79
N VAL A 82 1.64 -9.07 -12.55
CA VAL A 82 2.20 -8.44 -11.35
C VAL A 82 2.30 -9.46 -10.22
N VAL A 83 3.41 -9.47 -9.50
CA VAL A 83 3.60 -10.26 -8.27
C VAL A 83 3.83 -9.34 -7.08
N LEU A 84 2.95 -9.39 -6.10
CA LEU A 84 3.02 -8.60 -4.88
C LEU A 84 3.45 -9.48 -3.70
N PHE A 85 4.66 -9.26 -3.18
CA PHE A 85 5.15 -9.97 -2.00
C PHE A 85 4.67 -9.26 -0.74
N ALA A 86 3.62 -9.79 -0.12
CA ALA A 86 3.03 -9.27 1.10
C ALA A 86 3.48 -10.08 2.33
N GLY A 87 3.67 -9.41 3.46
CA GLY A 87 3.87 -10.12 4.73
C GLY A 87 5.31 -10.51 5.01
N GLN A 88 5.50 -11.57 5.80
CA GLN A 88 6.76 -12.33 5.96
C GLN A 88 6.57 -13.71 5.34
N LEU A 89 7.58 -14.33 4.70
CA LEU A 89 7.45 -15.69 4.11
C LEU A 89 7.93 -16.82 5.04
N SER A 90 8.67 -16.53 6.11
CA SER A 90 9.17 -17.55 7.03
C SER A 90 8.99 -17.17 8.51
N ASN A 91 8.98 -18.18 9.39
CA ASN A 91 8.82 -18.02 10.83
C ASN A 91 10.15 -17.98 11.60
N VAL A 92 11.31 -18.05 10.92
CA VAL A 92 12.65 -18.04 11.53
C VAL A 92 13.25 -16.63 11.52
N SER A 93 13.54 -16.06 12.70
CA SER A 93 13.84 -14.63 12.96
C SER A 93 14.75 -13.93 11.93
N ARG A 94 15.89 -14.51 11.54
CA ARG A 94 16.82 -13.91 10.54
C ARG A 94 16.44 -14.17 9.07
N LEU A 95 15.69 -15.24 8.80
CA LEU A 95 15.29 -15.65 7.44
C LEU A 95 13.92 -15.09 7.02
N LYS A 96 13.21 -14.36 7.89
CA LYS A 96 11.83 -13.89 7.64
C LYS A 96 11.72 -12.91 6.48
N VAL A 97 12.65 -11.97 6.44
CA VAL A 97 12.71 -10.88 5.45
C VAL A 97 13.68 -11.25 4.32
N PHE A 98 14.85 -11.78 4.67
CA PHE A 98 15.84 -12.23 3.70
C PHE A 98 15.27 -13.28 2.73
N GLY A 99 14.49 -14.24 3.23
CA GLY A 99 13.84 -15.26 2.40
C GLY A 99 12.84 -14.69 1.40
N GLN A 100 12.18 -13.57 1.69
CA GLN A 100 11.28 -12.90 0.74
C GLN A 100 12.03 -12.21 -0.37
N MET A 101 13.10 -11.51 0.00
CA MET A 101 13.92 -10.79 -0.95
C MET A 101 14.67 -11.75 -1.87
N LEU A 102 15.19 -12.86 -1.32
CA LEU A 102 15.78 -13.94 -2.09
C LEU A 102 14.75 -14.58 -3.03
N MET A 103 13.53 -14.84 -2.55
CA MET A 103 12.45 -15.37 -3.38
C MET A 103 12.11 -14.43 -4.54
N GLY A 104 11.95 -13.13 -4.27
CA GLY A 104 11.73 -12.11 -5.29
C GLY A 104 12.88 -12.07 -6.31
N ALA A 105 14.11 -12.12 -5.83
CA ALA A 105 15.29 -12.14 -6.68
C ALA A 105 15.32 -13.34 -7.63
N ILE A 106 15.06 -14.54 -7.10
CA ILE A 106 15.02 -15.76 -7.92
C ILE A 106 13.84 -15.70 -8.89
N VAL A 107 12.66 -15.24 -8.45
CA VAL A 107 11.50 -15.07 -9.33
C VAL A 107 11.83 -14.15 -10.49
N LYS A 108 12.51 -13.01 -10.29
CA LYS A 108 12.87 -12.11 -11.39
C LYS A 108 13.76 -12.76 -12.46
N LEU A 109 14.60 -13.74 -12.09
CA LEU A 109 15.41 -14.49 -13.07
C LEU A 109 14.54 -15.27 -14.08
N PHE A 110 13.35 -15.69 -13.67
CA PHE A 110 12.45 -16.52 -14.48
C PHE A 110 11.20 -15.79 -14.95
N VAL A 111 10.94 -14.60 -14.40
CA VAL A 111 9.72 -13.83 -14.64
C VAL A 111 10.11 -12.45 -15.17
N ARG A 112 9.81 -12.17 -16.45
CA ARG A 112 9.94 -10.82 -17.07
C ARG A 112 8.92 -9.81 -16.54
N LYS A 113 8.21 -10.14 -15.47
CA LYS A 113 7.10 -9.38 -14.93
C LYS A 113 7.56 -8.53 -13.76
N LYS A 114 6.62 -7.74 -13.28
CA LYS A 114 6.87 -6.72 -12.29
C LYS A 114 6.59 -7.26 -10.91
N ILE A 115 7.54 -7.04 -10.02
CA ILE A 115 7.51 -7.58 -8.68
C ILE A 115 7.63 -6.44 -7.67
N PHE A 116 6.77 -6.45 -6.68
CA PHE A 116 6.71 -5.43 -5.66
C PHE A 116 6.84 -6.02 -4.28
N LEU A 117 7.45 -5.26 -3.38
CA LEU A 117 7.56 -5.62 -1.97
C LEU A 117 6.55 -4.80 -1.16
N TRP A 118 5.75 -5.48 -0.34
CA TRP A 118 4.83 -4.85 0.61
C TRP A 118 5.16 -5.30 2.04
N PRO A 119 6.13 -4.62 2.69
CA PRO A 119 6.62 -5.01 4.01
C PRO A 119 5.55 -4.84 5.10
N THR A 120 5.38 -5.85 5.95
CA THR A 120 4.39 -5.79 7.06
C THR A 120 5.03 -5.64 8.44
N SER A 121 6.35 -5.60 8.51
CA SER A 121 7.12 -5.49 9.77
C SER A 121 7.64 -4.08 9.99
N GLY A 122 7.93 -3.70 11.24
CA GLY A 122 8.57 -2.41 11.55
C GLY A 122 9.93 -2.21 10.89
N ALA A 123 10.30 -0.95 10.62
CA ALA A 123 11.56 -0.60 9.96
C ALA A 123 12.79 -1.11 10.73
N SER A 124 12.73 -1.14 12.06
CA SER A 124 13.75 -1.73 12.92
C SER A 124 14.00 -3.23 12.69
N LYS A 125 13.02 -3.96 12.15
CA LYS A 125 13.23 -5.35 11.75
C LYS A 125 13.99 -5.50 10.44
N TYR A 126 14.11 -4.41 9.72
CA TYR A 126 14.89 -4.35 8.51
C TYR A 126 16.32 -4.01 8.89
N THR A 127 16.58 -2.92 9.62
CA THR A 127 17.94 -2.38 9.91
C THR A 127 19.04 -3.42 10.19
N TYR A 128 18.81 -4.45 11.00
CA TYR A 128 19.82 -5.49 11.30
C TYR A 128 20.22 -6.39 10.11
N LEU A 129 19.37 -6.52 9.08
CA LEU A 129 19.63 -7.31 7.87
C LEU A 129 20.39 -6.50 6.79
N PHE A 130 20.37 -5.17 6.85
CA PHE A 130 20.80 -4.31 5.73
C PHE A 130 22.24 -3.80 5.82
N ASN A 131 23.00 -4.20 6.84
CA ASN A 131 24.45 -3.93 6.90
C ASN A 131 25.28 -4.76 5.89
N THR A 132 24.66 -5.45 4.94
CA THR A 132 25.36 -6.27 3.94
C THR A 132 25.04 -5.82 2.52
N LYS A 133 26.06 -5.80 1.65
CA LYS A 133 25.92 -5.52 0.20
C LYS A 133 24.93 -6.47 -0.49
N ILE A 134 24.76 -7.69 0.03
CA ILE A 134 23.86 -8.71 -0.50
C ILE A 134 22.42 -8.26 -0.39
N THR A 135 22.02 -7.78 0.79
CA THR A 135 20.64 -7.36 1.05
C THR A 135 20.24 -6.19 0.16
N ARG A 136 21.13 -5.22 -0.07
CA ARG A 136 20.93 -4.14 -1.04
C ARG A 136 20.68 -4.68 -2.45
N LYS A 137 21.55 -5.57 -2.95
CA LYS A 137 21.39 -6.18 -4.28
C LYS A 137 20.08 -6.94 -4.43
N LEU A 138 19.61 -7.63 -3.39
CA LEU A 138 18.34 -8.35 -3.43
C LEU A 138 17.13 -7.40 -3.48
N LEU A 139 17.18 -6.23 -2.83
CA LEU A 139 16.10 -5.22 -2.95
C LEU A 139 16.04 -4.62 -4.36
N GLN A 140 17.19 -4.40 -4.99
CA GLN A 140 17.28 -3.83 -6.34
C GLN A 140 16.62 -4.70 -7.43
N VAL A 141 16.22 -5.93 -7.08
CA VAL A 141 15.48 -6.80 -7.99
C VAL A 141 13.99 -6.45 -8.06
N PHE A 142 13.47 -5.76 -7.05
CA PHE A 142 12.07 -5.32 -7.02
C PHE A 142 11.90 -4.04 -7.83
N ASP A 143 10.75 -3.91 -8.50
CA ASP A 143 10.42 -2.71 -9.26
C ASP A 143 9.89 -1.60 -8.34
N GLY A 144 9.35 -1.96 -7.17
CA GLY A 144 9.01 -0.98 -6.15
C GLY A 144 8.67 -1.55 -4.76
N VAL A 145 8.59 -0.67 -3.77
CA VAL A 145 8.29 -0.99 -2.37
C VAL A 145 7.16 -0.12 -1.84
N PHE A 146 6.12 -0.74 -1.28
CA PHE A 146 4.97 -0.07 -0.65
C PHE A 146 5.20 0.14 0.85
N CYS A 147 5.78 1.28 1.22
CA CYS A 147 6.14 1.60 2.60
C CYS A 147 4.92 2.05 3.42
N LYS A 148 4.67 1.39 4.55
CA LYS A 148 3.52 1.64 5.43
C LYS A 148 3.70 2.81 6.40
N SER A 149 4.93 3.32 6.52
CA SER A 149 5.29 4.48 7.34
C SER A 149 6.36 5.33 6.65
N ASN A 150 6.50 6.58 7.06
CA ASN A 150 7.58 7.47 6.62
C ASN A 150 8.93 6.96 7.10
N GLU A 151 9.00 6.37 8.28
CA GLU A 151 10.21 5.68 8.79
C GLU A 151 10.68 4.59 7.81
N GLN A 152 9.76 3.74 7.35
CA GLN A 152 10.07 2.72 6.35
C GLN A 152 10.49 3.35 5.02
N MET A 153 9.79 4.39 4.57
CA MET A 153 10.13 5.09 3.33
C MET A 153 11.56 5.63 3.36
N LYS A 154 11.94 6.36 4.42
CA LYS A 154 13.31 6.87 4.62
C LYS A 154 14.33 5.73 4.60
N LEU A 155 14.04 4.63 5.31
CA LEU A 155 14.92 3.47 5.35
C LEU A 155 15.12 2.86 3.96
N PHE A 156 14.04 2.50 3.26
CA PHE A 156 14.14 1.86 1.95
C PHE A 156 14.77 2.76 0.90
N SER A 157 14.43 4.06 0.87
CA SER A 157 15.05 5.03 -0.04
C SER A 157 16.56 5.13 0.17
N SER A 158 17.03 5.14 1.43
CA SER A 158 18.48 5.17 1.73
C SER A 158 19.22 3.91 1.26
N LEU A 159 18.50 2.78 1.15
CA LEU A 159 19.08 1.49 0.83
C LEU A 159 19.21 1.25 -0.67
N VAL A 160 18.21 1.64 -1.45
CA VAL A 160 18.12 1.32 -2.88
C VAL A 160 18.45 2.50 -3.79
N GLY A 161 18.46 3.73 -3.28
CA GLY A 161 18.62 4.93 -4.11
C GLY A 161 17.52 5.03 -5.17
N GLU A 162 17.89 5.41 -6.39
CA GLU A 162 16.95 5.58 -7.53
C GLU A 162 16.62 4.28 -8.27
N SER A 163 17.20 3.14 -7.86
CA SER A 163 17.06 1.88 -8.58
C SER A 163 15.73 1.14 -8.35
N VAL A 164 14.95 1.56 -7.35
CA VAL A 164 13.67 0.94 -6.97
C VAL A 164 12.68 2.05 -6.62
N GLU A 165 11.46 1.98 -7.15
CA GLU A 165 10.43 2.99 -6.88
C GLU A 165 9.90 2.83 -5.44
N ILE A 166 9.98 3.89 -4.64
CA ILE A 166 9.51 3.87 -3.25
C ILE A 166 8.18 4.59 -3.14
N PHE A 167 7.16 3.85 -2.73
CA PHE A 167 5.81 4.36 -2.56
C PHE A 167 5.53 4.65 -1.08
N GLY A 168 5.44 5.92 -0.71
CA GLY A 168 5.11 6.35 0.65
C GLY A 168 3.66 6.05 1.07
N PRO A 169 3.34 6.07 2.37
CA PRO A 169 2.02 5.69 2.91
C PRO A 169 0.87 6.62 2.47
N PRO A 170 -0.40 6.24 2.74
CA PRO A 170 -0.87 4.96 3.32
C PRO A 170 -0.99 3.82 2.30
N TRP A 171 -0.62 2.61 2.76
CA TRP A 171 -0.89 1.32 2.08
C TRP A 171 -1.50 0.30 3.04
N SER A 172 -2.02 0.76 4.18
CA SER A 172 -2.83 -0.02 5.11
C SER A 172 -4.21 0.62 5.19
N MET A 173 -5.24 -0.19 5.40
CA MET A 173 -6.62 0.25 5.42
C MET A 173 -7.39 -0.32 6.62
N ILE A 174 -8.47 0.34 7.01
CA ILE A 174 -9.37 -0.08 8.07
C ILE A 174 -10.82 -0.02 7.59
N ASP A 175 -11.63 -0.94 8.10
CA ASP A 175 -13.08 -0.89 7.91
C ASP A 175 -13.68 0.14 8.87
N THR A 176 -13.78 1.38 8.42
CA THR A 176 -14.25 2.52 9.24
C THR A 176 -15.75 2.48 9.54
N GLN A 177 -16.49 1.59 8.87
CA GLN A 177 -17.89 1.31 9.17
C GLN A 177 -17.98 0.27 10.29
N LEU A 178 -17.15 -0.79 10.24
CA LEU A 178 -17.08 -1.77 11.32
C LEU A 178 -16.60 -1.14 12.63
N TYR A 179 -15.56 -0.30 12.56
CA TYR A 179 -15.02 0.46 13.70
C TYR A 179 -15.59 1.87 13.73
N MET A 180 -16.92 2.00 13.85
CA MET A 180 -17.57 3.27 14.11
C MET A 180 -17.88 3.44 15.61
N PRO A 181 -17.88 4.69 16.12
CA PRO A 181 -18.33 4.96 17.49
C PRO A 181 -19.76 4.46 17.69
N PRO A 182 -20.05 3.73 18.78
CA PRO A 182 -21.41 3.26 19.07
C PRO A 182 -22.29 4.39 19.59
N THR A 183 -23.60 4.16 19.62
CA THR A 183 -24.50 4.99 20.43
C THR A 183 -24.27 4.73 21.92
N LEU A 184 -24.72 5.64 22.79
CA LEU A 184 -24.64 5.43 24.24
C LEU A 184 -25.39 4.16 24.68
N GLU A 185 -26.58 3.93 24.13
CA GLU A 185 -27.38 2.73 24.40
C GLU A 185 -26.66 1.44 23.97
N GLU A 186 -26.10 1.41 22.75
CA GLU A 186 -25.33 0.27 22.26
C GLU A 186 -24.13 0.00 23.17
N LYS A 187 -23.41 1.05 23.58
CA LYS A 187 -22.26 0.93 24.48
C LYS A 187 -22.65 0.35 25.84
N ILE A 188 -23.75 0.80 26.44
CA ILE A 188 -24.26 0.29 27.73
C ILE A 188 -24.64 -1.19 27.61
N LEU A 189 -25.35 -1.56 26.54
CA LEU A 189 -25.75 -2.96 26.27
C LEU A 189 -24.53 -3.86 26.10
N LEU A 190 -23.54 -3.43 25.30
CA LEU A 190 -22.30 -4.18 25.10
C LEU A 190 -21.51 -4.34 26.41
N ARG A 191 -21.42 -3.28 27.23
CA ARG A 191 -20.78 -3.35 28.55
C ARG A 191 -21.46 -4.38 29.45
N LYS A 192 -22.79 -4.40 29.48
CA LYS A 192 -23.56 -5.38 30.24
C LYS A 192 -23.32 -6.81 29.73
N GLU A 193 -23.36 -7.02 28.42
CA GLU A 193 -23.11 -8.33 27.79
C GLU A 193 -21.72 -8.89 28.17
N ILE A 194 -20.70 -8.03 28.13
CA ILE A 194 -19.32 -8.44 28.42
C ILE A 194 -18.93 -8.23 29.89
N GLY A 195 -19.87 -7.93 30.79
CA GLY A 195 -19.62 -7.85 32.24
C GLY A 195 -18.69 -6.71 32.67
N ILE A 196 -18.79 -5.55 32.02
CA ILE A 196 -18.07 -4.32 32.38
C ILE A 196 -19.04 -3.38 33.13
N PRO A 197 -18.62 -2.71 34.22
CA PRO A 197 -19.47 -1.75 34.91
C PRO A 197 -19.89 -0.59 33.99
N GLU A 198 -21.15 -0.18 34.08
CA GLU A 198 -21.75 0.82 33.18
C GLU A 198 -21.00 2.16 33.21
N ASN A 199 -20.67 2.65 34.41
CA ASN A 199 -20.01 3.94 34.63
C ASN A 199 -18.48 3.84 34.63
N ALA A 200 -17.90 2.70 34.23
CA ALA A 200 -16.45 2.56 34.19
C ALA A 200 -15.82 3.37 33.05
N LYS A 201 -14.62 3.86 33.29
CA LYS A 201 -13.70 4.39 32.28
C LYS A 201 -12.84 3.24 31.77
N VAL A 202 -13.16 2.73 30.59
CA VAL A 202 -12.66 1.47 30.07
C VAL A 202 -11.41 1.71 29.21
N LEU A 203 -10.27 1.22 29.69
CA LEU A 203 -8.98 1.19 29.01
C LEU A 203 -8.84 -0.14 28.27
N LEU A 204 -8.84 -0.09 26.94
CA LEU A 204 -8.68 -1.25 26.07
C LEU A 204 -7.23 -1.40 25.60
N PHE A 205 -6.70 -2.61 25.73
CA PHE A 205 -5.57 -3.08 24.93
C PHE A 205 -6.02 -4.23 24.04
N THR A 206 -5.60 -4.23 22.77
CA THR A 206 -5.77 -5.40 21.91
C THR A 206 -4.56 -5.70 21.03
N GLY A 207 -4.25 -6.99 20.90
CA GLY A 207 -3.12 -7.49 20.11
C GLY A 207 -2.53 -8.77 20.66
N ARG A 208 -1.46 -9.26 20.02
CA ARG A 208 -0.73 -10.45 20.52
C ARG A 208 -0.07 -10.18 21.87
N LEU A 209 -0.19 -11.11 22.81
CA LEU A 209 0.46 -10.97 24.13
C LEU A 209 1.93 -11.42 24.06
N ILE A 210 2.76 -10.56 23.50
CA ILE A 210 4.21 -10.76 23.36
C ILE A 210 4.96 -9.57 23.95
N GLU A 211 6.23 -9.77 24.30
CA GLU A 211 7.07 -8.75 24.96
C GLU A 211 7.11 -7.42 24.21
N SER A 212 7.22 -7.46 22.88
CA SER A 212 7.28 -6.25 22.07
C SER A 212 6.02 -5.39 22.11
N LYS A 213 4.91 -5.88 22.70
CA LYS A 213 3.66 -5.12 22.88
C LYS A 213 3.53 -4.43 24.25
N GLY A 214 4.52 -4.62 25.13
CA GLY A 214 4.60 -3.92 26.41
C GLY A 214 3.51 -4.26 27.41
N ILE A 215 3.03 -5.51 27.41
CA ILE A 215 1.99 -5.98 28.33
C ILE A 215 2.39 -5.76 29.80
N GLU A 216 3.66 -6.00 30.15
CA GLU A 216 4.16 -5.76 31.52
C GLU A 216 4.08 -4.28 31.92
N LEU A 217 4.40 -3.40 30.98
CA LEU A 217 4.37 -1.95 31.18
C LEU A 217 2.92 -1.49 31.41
N LEU A 218 1.97 -2.03 30.64
CA LEU A 218 0.54 -1.77 30.80
C LEU A 218 0.03 -2.20 32.17
N ILE A 219 0.30 -3.44 32.58
CA ILE A 219 -0.14 -4.00 33.85
C ILE A 219 0.40 -3.15 35.00
N SER A 220 1.70 -2.85 34.99
CA SER A 220 2.35 -2.06 36.05
C SER A 220 1.82 -0.62 36.12
N ALA A 221 1.54 0.00 34.97
CA ALA A 221 0.95 1.34 34.93
C ALA A 221 -0.49 1.34 35.47
N PHE A 222 -1.30 0.33 35.12
CA PHE A 222 -2.66 0.23 35.59
C PHE A 222 -2.75 -0.06 37.09
N GLU A 223 -1.85 -0.88 37.66
CA GLU A 223 -1.75 -1.11 39.12
C GLU A 223 -1.54 0.20 39.92
N ARG A 224 -0.94 1.21 39.29
CA ARG A 224 -0.80 2.54 39.89
C ARG A 224 -2.05 3.39 39.65
N LEU A 225 -2.56 3.41 38.42
CA LEU A 225 -3.72 4.20 38.03
C LEU A 225 -4.98 3.84 38.85
N SER A 226 -5.25 2.55 39.02
CA SER A 226 -6.44 2.03 39.70
C SER A 226 -6.51 2.39 41.19
N LYS A 227 -5.41 2.87 41.80
CA LYS A 227 -5.40 3.37 43.18
C LYS A 227 -5.95 4.79 43.29
N SER A 228 -5.83 5.58 42.24
CA SER A 228 -6.28 6.98 42.19
C SER A 228 -7.65 7.12 41.48
N TYR A 229 -8.00 6.16 40.62
CA TYR A 229 -9.24 6.16 39.83
C TYR A 229 -9.96 4.83 40.02
N SER A 230 -10.90 4.78 40.97
CA SER A 230 -11.67 3.58 41.29
C SER A 230 -12.70 3.20 40.22
N ASP A 231 -13.03 4.14 39.32
CA ASP A 231 -13.87 3.96 38.15
C ASP A 231 -13.10 3.46 36.91
N ALA A 232 -11.78 3.35 36.96
CA ALA A 232 -10.97 2.85 35.85
C ALA A 232 -11.07 1.33 35.73
N PHE A 233 -11.28 0.84 34.50
CA PHE A 233 -11.40 -0.58 34.17
C PHE A 233 -10.43 -0.97 33.06
N LEU A 234 -9.58 -1.97 33.28
CA LEU A 234 -8.64 -2.46 32.27
C LEU A 234 -9.19 -3.69 31.56
N LEU A 235 -9.33 -3.59 30.25
CA LEU A 235 -9.77 -4.66 29.36
C LEU A 235 -8.62 -5.05 28.41
N ILE A 236 -8.11 -6.27 28.56
CA ILE A 236 -7.08 -6.83 27.68
C ILE A 236 -7.73 -7.87 26.77
N VAL A 237 -7.72 -7.63 25.46
CA VAL A 237 -8.22 -8.57 24.44
C VAL A 237 -7.04 -9.07 23.62
N GLY A 238 -6.51 -10.24 23.99
CA GLY A 238 -5.22 -10.72 23.54
C GLY A 238 -5.26 -12.03 22.76
N ALA A 239 -4.42 -12.17 21.74
CA ALA A 239 -4.17 -13.46 21.11
C ALA A 239 -2.90 -14.10 21.70
N VAL A 240 -2.98 -15.40 22.01
CA VAL A 240 -1.85 -16.17 22.53
C VAL A 240 -1.77 -17.50 21.81
N SER A 241 -0.59 -17.81 21.27
CA SER A 241 -0.33 -19.10 20.62
C SER A 241 -0.06 -20.16 21.68
N ASP A 242 -0.56 -21.38 21.50
CA ASP A 242 -0.19 -22.52 22.36
C ASP A 242 1.31 -22.85 22.29
N SER A 243 1.95 -22.48 21.18
CA SER A 243 3.40 -22.58 21.01
C SER A 243 4.17 -21.42 21.64
N ASP A 244 3.50 -20.43 22.24
CA ASP A 244 4.16 -19.28 22.84
C ASP A 244 4.62 -19.64 24.26
N PRO A 245 5.94 -19.73 24.53
CA PRO A 245 6.44 -20.04 25.87
C PRO A 245 6.04 -18.99 26.91
N LEU A 246 5.63 -17.79 26.49
CA LEU A 246 5.19 -16.71 27.36
C LEU A 246 3.68 -16.68 27.60
N LYS A 247 2.90 -17.60 27.01
CA LYS A 247 1.45 -17.71 27.25
C LYS A 247 1.13 -17.74 28.73
N ASN A 248 1.83 -18.63 29.44
CA ASN A 248 1.66 -18.78 30.88
C ASN A 248 2.20 -17.58 31.65
N LYS A 249 3.27 -16.92 31.16
CA LYS A 249 3.86 -15.75 31.85
C LYS A 249 2.87 -14.60 32.00
N TYR A 250 2.22 -14.18 30.92
CA TYR A 250 1.31 -13.03 30.99
C TYR A 250 0.01 -13.36 31.71
N VAL A 251 -0.54 -14.57 31.49
CA VAL A 251 -1.71 -15.04 32.24
C VAL A 251 -1.40 -15.12 33.74
N GLN A 252 -0.24 -15.69 34.11
CA GLN A 252 0.19 -15.73 35.52
C GLN A 252 0.42 -14.34 36.10
N ARG A 253 1.08 -13.43 35.37
CA ARG A 253 1.32 -12.05 35.84
C ARG A 253 0.02 -11.28 36.06
N ILE A 254 -0.97 -11.51 35.20
CA ILE A 254 -2.31 -10.95 35.32
C ILE A 254 -3.01 -11.56 36.55
N ASN A 255 -3.00 -12.88 36.69
CA ASN A 255 -3.63 -13.55 37.84
C ASN A 255 -2.94 -13.23 39.18
N SER A 256 -1.64 -12.90 39.17
CA SER A 256 -0.87 -12.51 40.35
C SER A 256 -0.94 -11.02 40.66
N SER A 257 -1.56 -10.22 39.79
CA SER A 257 -1.73 -8.78 40.02
C SER A 257 -2.77 -8.54 41.11
N LYS A 258 -2.73 -7.37 41.75
CA LYS A 258 -3.69 -6.98 42.79
C LYS A 258 -5.00 -6.42 42.22
N PHE A 259 -5.35 -6.76 40.98
CA PHE A 259 -6.58 -6.27 40.37
C PHE A 259 -7.79 -6.94 41.04
N SER A 260 -8.82 -6.13 41.30
CA SER A 260 -10.14 -6.67 41.61
C SER A 260 -10.76 -7.20 40.31
N GLU A 261 -11.52 -8.29 40.38
CA GLU A 261 -12.35 -8.73 39.23
C GLU A 261 -13.32 -7.64 38.75
N GLN A 262 -13.60 -6.64 39.59
CA GLN A 262 -14.43 -5.48 39.27
C GLN A 262 -13.72 -4.41 38.43
N THR A 263 -12.39 -4.45 38.31
CA THR A 263 -11.58 -3.41 37.62
C THR A 263 -10.76 -3.96 36.46
N PHE A 264 -10.86 -5.25 36.17
CA PHE A 264 -10.03 -5.91 35.17
C PHE A 264 -10.75 -7.07 34.46
N LYS A 265 -10.52 -7.20 33.15
CA LYS A 265 -10.92 -8.38 32.37
C LYS A 265 -9.89 -8.76 31.31
N LEU A 266 -9.55 -10.04 31.26
CA LEU A 266 -8.74 -10.66 30.21
C LEU A 266 -9.63 -11.51 29.30
N VAL A 267 -9.54 -11.25 27.99
CA VAL A 267 -10.19 -12.05 26.95
C VAL A 267 -9.10 -12.61 26.03
N LEU A 268 -9.09 -13.93 25.83
CA LEU A 268 -8.07 -14.60 25.03
C LEU A 268 -8.68 -15.21 23.76
N ASN A 269 -7.98 -15.03 22.63
CA ASN A 269 -8.27 -15.69 21.35
C ASN A 269 -9.72 -15.50 20.88
N GLU A 270 -10.23 -14.29 21.02
CA GLU A 270 -11.56 -13.89 20.57
C GLU A 270 -11.54 -13.47 19.10
N ASP A 271 -12.55 -13.93 18.36
CA ASP A 271 -12.67 -13.73 16.92
C ASP A 271 -13.36 -12.39 16.62
N ASP A 272 -14.36 -12.01 17.43
CA ASP A 272 -15.04 -10.72 17.31
C ASP A 272 -14.49 -9.72 18.34
N VAL A 273 -13.48 -8.97 17.91
CA VAL A 273 -12.87 -7.94 18.75
C VAL A 273 -13.64 -6.61 18.73
N VAL A 274 -14.57 -6.39 17.80
CA VAL A 274 -15.19 -5.09 17.53
C VAL A 274 -16.04 -4.62 18.71
N LYS A 275 -16.78 -5.53 19.34
CA LYS A 275 -17.57 -5.26 20.55
C LYS A 275 -16.76 -4.62 21.68
N TYR A 276 -15.48 -4.99 21.81
CA TYR A 276 -14.61 -4.43 22.84
C TYR A 276 -14.17 -3.00 22.53
N PHE A 277 -13.90 -2.68 21.26
CA PHE A 277 -13.65 -1.29 20.84
C PHE A 277 -14.86 -0.41 21.15
N LYS A 278 -16.07 -0.88 20.80
CA LYS A 278 -17.30 -0.14 21.08
C LYS A 278 -17.58 0.01 22.58
N SER A 279 -17.18 -0.95 23.41
CA SER A 279 -17.35 -0.85 24.87
C SER A 279 -16.36 0.10 25.56
N ALA A 280 -15.27 0.47 24.90
CA ALA A 280 -14.13 1.16 25.49
C ALA A 280 -14.25 2.70 25.43
N ASP A 281 -13.39 3.38 26.18
CA ASP A 281 -13.21 4.85 26.15
C ASP A 281 -11.81 5.24 25.68
N ILE A 282 -10.81 4.48 26.16
CA ILE A 282 -9.39 4.76 25.97
C ILE A 282 -8.76 3.53 25.34
N PHE A 283 -7.92 3.72 24.33
CA PHE A 283 -7.07 2.66 23.78
C PHE A 283 -5.63 2.85 24.22
N VAL A 284 -5.02 1.84 24.83
CA VAL A 284 -3.66 1.89 25.35
C VAL A 284 -2.74 0.99 24.54
N PHE A 285 -1.64 1.54 24.03
CA PHE A 285 -0.75 0.82 23.13
C PHE A 285 0.75 1.04 23.44
N PRO A 286 1.27 0.38 24.49
CA PRO A 286 2.63 0.57 24.99
C PRO A 286 3.67 -0.30 24.26
N THR A 287 3.57 -0.35 22.93
CA THR A 287 4.42 -1.19 22.08
C THR A 287 5.85 -0.68 21.97
N PHE A 288 6.80 -1.57 21.76
CA PHE A 288 8.22 -1.27 21.54
C PHE A 288 8.63 -1.31 20.06
N SER A 289 7.79 -1.85 19.17
CA SER A 289 8.13 -1.99 17.75
C SER A 289 6.89 -2.17 16.88
N GLU A 290 6.73 -1.32 15.87
CA GLU A 290 5.65 -1.40 14.88
C GLU A 290 6.11 -1.01 13.48
N GLY A 291 5.34 -1.42 12.46
CA GLY A 291 5.50 -0.90 11.09
C GLY A 291 4.34 -0.02 10.66
N CYS A 292 3.11 -0.40 10.98
CA CYS A 292 1.91 0.39 10.84
C CYS A 292 0.83 -0.32 11.65
N PRO A 293 0.57 0.11 12.89
CA PRO A 293 -0.34 -0.60 13.77
C PRO A 293 -1.78 -0.33 13.35
N VAL A 294 -2.35 -1.24 12.54
CA VAL A 294 -3.76 -1.15 12.10
C VAL A 294 -4.71 -1.06 13.29
N VAL A 295 -4.38 -1.73 14.39
CA VAL A 295 -5.14 -1.66 15.66
C VAL A 295 -5.28 -0.25 16.24
N GLN A 296 -4.27 0.61 16.05
CA GLN A 296 -4.35 2.02 16.45
C GLN A 296 -5.36 2.75 15.56
N LEU A 297 -5.33 2.50 14.24
CA LEU A 297 -6.29 3.09 13.31
C LEU A 297 -7.72 2.62 13.62
N GLU A 298 -7.91 1.34 13.96
CA GLU A 298 -9.18 0.77 14.40
C GLU A 298 -9.71 1.50 15.65
N ALA A 299 -8.85 1.72 16.66
CA ALA A 299 -9.19 2.47 17.87
C ALA A 299 -9.56 3.93 17.59
N MET A 300 -8.75 4.63 16.79
CA MET A 300 -9.04 6.02 16.39
C MET A 300 -10.33 6.11 15.59
N SER A 301 -10.60 5.14 14.70
CA SER A 301 -11.85 5.06 13.95
C SER A 301 -13.04 4.84 14.88
N ALA A 302 -12.92 3.95 15.87
CA ALA A 302 -13.95 3.71 16.88
C ALA A 302 -14.19 4.91 17.82
N GLY A 303 -13.42 6.00 17.70
CA GLY A 303 -13.56 7.19 18.53
C GLY A 303 -12.99 7.01 19.93
N LEU A 304 -11.92 6.22 20.09
CA LEU A 304 -11.25 6.05 21.38
C LEU A 304 -10.12 7.06 21.56
N ILE A 305 -9.95 7.55 22.79
CA ILE A 305 -8.76 8.34 23.17
C ILE A 305 -7.55 7.40 23.15
N CYS A 306 -6.64 7.58 22.21
CA CYS A 306 -5.47 6.72 22.09
C CYS A 306 -4.30 7.21 22.95
N VAL A 307 -3.73 6.35 23.78
CA VAL A 307 -2.49 6.57 24.55
C VAL A 307 -1.45 5.56 24.08
N ALA A 308 -0.41 6.01 23.37
CA ALA A 308 0.52 5.11 22.67
C ALA A 308 1.99 5.51 22.79
N SER A 309 2.90 4.56 22.59
CA SER A 309 4.34 4.84 22.56
C SER A 309 4.72 5.80 21.42
N ASP A 310 5.74 6.62 21.61
CA ASP A 310 6.29 7.61 20.67
C ASP A 310 7.08 7.03 19.48
N LEU A 311 6.63 5.91 18.91
CA LEU A 311 7.25 5.35 17.71
C LEU A 311 6.81 6.15 16.47
N GLU A 312 7.70 6.39 15.51
CA GLU A 312 7.39 7.15 14.28
C GLU A 312 6.15 6.62 13.54
N PRO A 313 5.95 5.30 13.35
CA PRO A 313 4.71 4.78 12.75
C PRO A 313 3.43 5.06 13.54
N ILE A 314 3.51 5.45 14.81
CA ILE A 314 2.39 5.81 15.69
C ILE A 314 2.18 7.33 15.68
N THR A 315 3.25 8.11 15.87
CA THR A 315 3.21 9.58 15.93
C THR A 315 2.90 10.22 14.57
N GLU A 316 3.10 9.50 13.46
CA GLU A 316 2.56 9.89 12.14
C GLU A 316 1.03 10.03 12.10
N LYS A 317 0.31 9.44 13.07
CA LYS A 317 -1.15 9.43 13.15
C LYS A 317 -1.67 10.14 14.39
N ILE A 318 -0.90 10.17 15.48
CA ILE A 318 -1.23 10.91 16.70
C ILE A 318 -0.39 12.17 16.81
N GLU A 319 -1.07 13.31 16.89
CA GLU A 319 -0.54 14.58 17.37
C GLU A 319 -0.89 14.72 18.86
N ASP A 320 0.14 14.72 19.72
CA ASP A 320 -0.01 14.69 21.18
C ASP A 320 -0.87 15.84 21.70
N GLY A 321 -1.92 15.53 22.46
CA GLY A 321 -2.88 16.48 23.00
C GLY A 321 -3.96 16.95 22.02
N PHE A 322 -3.83 16.66 20.72
CA PHE A 322 -4.82 17.06 19.72
C PHE A 322 -5.82 15.94 19.42
N ASN A 323 -5.33 14.76 19.01
CA ASN A 323 -6.14 13.62 18.59
C ASN A 323 -5.75 12.30 19.29
N GLY A 324 -5.00 12.41 20.38
CA GLY A 324 -4.51 11.31 21.20
C GLY A 324 -3.34 11.79 22.08
N PHE A 325 -2.71 10.85 22.78
CA PHE A 325 -1.57 11.11 23.63
C PHE A 325 -0.44 10.14 23.33
N THR A 326 0.79 10.67 23.37
CA THR A 326 2.00 9.84 23.22
C THR A 326 2.90 9.97 24.42
N PHE A 327 3.61 8.89 24.74
CA PHE A 327 4.61 8.86 25.81
C PHE A 327 5.88 8.20 25.32
N LYS A 328 7.00 8.49 25.99
CA LYS A 328 8.30 7.92 25.63
C LYS A 328 8.29 6.40 25.73
N THR A 329 8.69 5.71 24.67
CA THR A 329 8.69 4.24 24.60
C THR A 329 9.46 3.64 25.78
N GLY A 330 8.80 2.75 26.54
CA GLY A 330 9.37 2.11 27.73
C GLY A 330 9.29 2.92 29.02
N ASP A 331 8.80 4.16 29.00
CA ASP A 331 8.67 5.02 30.18
C ASP A 331 7.33 4.78 30.90
N ILE A 332 7.39 4.07 32.02
CA ILE A 332 6.21 3.81 32.87
C ILE A 332 5.62 5.08 33.47
N LYS A 333 6.45 6.06 33.85
CA LYS A 333 5.96 7.29 34.49
C LYS A 333 5.22 8.14 33.46
N GLY A 334 5.79 8.28 32.27
CA GLY A 334 5.14 8.92 31.13
C GLY A 334 3.82 8.24 30.74
N LEU A 335 3.79 6.91 30.69
CA LEU A 335 2.55 6.17 30.43
C LEU A 335 1.47 6.48 31.48
N ILE A 336 1.80 6.39 32.78
CA ILE A 336 0.85 6.69 33.86
C ILE A 336 0.31 8.11 33.72
N GLN A 337 1.16 9.10 33.53
CA GLN A 337 0.74 10.50 33.38
C GLN A 337 -0.24 10.68 32.21
N LYS A 338 0.04 10.08 31.05
CA LYS A 338 -0.85 10.18 29.88
C LYS A 338 -2.16 9.39 30.07
N LEU A 339 -2.14 8.28 30.80
CA LEU A 339 -3.35 7.57 31.19
C LEU A 339 -4.23 8.42 32.12
N GLU A 340 -3.64 9.08 33.11
CA GLU A 340 -4.37 10.00 34.01
C GLU A 340 -5.03 11.14 33.22
N THR A 341 -4.30 11.74 32.29
CA THR A 341 -4.85 12.78 31.40
C THR A 341 -5.99 12.23 30.52
N ALA A 342 -5.83 11.03 29.95
CA ALA A 342 -6.86 10.40 29.13
C ALA A 342 -8.13 10.08 29.93
N VAL A 343 -7.99 9.56 31.15
CA VAL A 343 -9.10 9.27 32.09
C VAL A 343 -9.87 10.53 32.46
N GLN A 344 -9.18 11.65 32.64
CA GLN A 344 -9.82 12.95 32.89
C GLN A 344 -10.49 13.54 31.65
N SER A 345 -10.11 13.08 30.45
CA SER A 345 -10.62 13.59 29.17
C SER A 345 -11.76 12.77 28.58
N VAL A 346 -12.18 11.65 29.21
CA VAL A 346 -13.21 10.73 28.66
C VAL A 346 -14.53 11.45 28.36
N GLU A 347 -14.95 12.38 29.22
CA GLU A 347 -16.17 13.16 29.05
C GLU A 347 -16.06 14.24 27.95
N ASP A 348 -14.83 14.56 27.51
CA ASP A 348 -14.56 15.49 26.42
C ASP A 348 -14.39 14.75 25.09
N ALA A 349 -15.49 14.71 24.32
CA ALA A 349 -15.52 14.06 23.01
C ALA A 349 -14.58 14.68 21.96
N ARG A 350 -13.94 15.84 22.21
CA ARG A 350 -13.11 16.53 21.21
C ARG A 350 -11.92 15.70 20.75
N ILE A 351 -11.18 15.07 21.67
CA ILE A 351 -9.99 14.28 21.33
C ILE A 351 -10.38 13.03 20.54
N ALA A 352 -11.43 12.32 20.99
CA ALA A 352 -12.00 11.15 20.33
C ALA A 352 -12.51 11.47 18.91
N THR A 353 -13.24 12.57 18.76
CA THR A 353 -13.74 13.05 17.46
C THR A 353 -12.58 13.36 16.51
N ARG A 354 -11.58 14.12 16.97
CA ARG A 354 -10.37 14.45 16.18
C ARG A 354 -9.58 13.20 15.80
N ALA A 355 -9.51 12.19 16.66
CA ALA A 355 -8.88 10.91 16.36
C ALA A 355 -9.55 10.27 15.13
N ARG A 356 -10.89 10.19 15.13
CA ARG A 356 -11.66 9.65 14.01
C ARG A 356 -11.49 10.47 12.73
N GLU A 357 -11.63 11.79 12.81
CA GLU A 357 -11.49 12.71 11.67
C GLU A 357 -10.09 12.64 11.04
N SER A 358 -9.05 12.36 11.84
CA SER A 358 -7.67 12.24 11.37
C SER A 358 -7.42 10.99 10.53
N VAL A 359 -8.18 9.89 10.77
CA VAL A 359 -7.92 8.59 10.14
C VAL A 359 -8.92 8.22 9.05
N VAL A 360 -10.21 8.54 9.20
CA VAL A 360 -11.26 8.06 8.29
C VAL A 360 -11.02 8.45 6.83
N PRO A 361 -10.70 9.72 6.49
CA PRO A 361 -10.51 10.11 5.09
C PRO A 361 -9.31 9.44 4.41
N LYS A 362 -8.28 9.08 5.20
CA LYS A 362 -6.98 8.61 4.69
C LYS A 362 -6.84 7.09 4.68
N TYR A 363 -7.48 6.40 5.64
CA TYR A 363 -7.26 4.98 5.89
C TYR A 363 -8.51 4.11 5.68
N SER A 364 -9.65 4.68 5.29
CA SER A 364 -10.82 3.88 4.89
C SER A 364 -10.48 2.95 3.71
N ILE A 365 -11.14 1.79 3.64
CA ILE A 365 -10.94 0.79 2.58
C ILE A 365 -10.95 1.42 1.18
N ILE A 366 -12.01 2.18 0.85
CA ILE A 366 -12.20 2.70 -0.52
C ILE A 366 -11.06 3.65 -0.95
N PRO A 367 -10.73 4.74 -0.24
CA PRO A 367 -9.62 5.62 -0.63
C PRO A 367 -8.27 4.89 -0.80
N VAL A 368 -7.97 3.93 0.08
CA VAL A 368 -6.70 3.19 0.00
C VAL A 368 -6.70 2.22 -1.18
N VAL A 369 -7.81 1.53 -1.45
CA VAL A 369 -7.93 0.61 -2.59
C VAL A 369 -7.91 1.38 -3.91
N GLU A 370 -8.57 2.53 -4.01
CA GLU A 370 -8.49 3.40 -5.19
C GLU A 370 -7.05 3.87 -5.46
N ARG A 371 -6.29 4.17 -4.39
CA ARG A 371 -4.86 4.48 -4.50
C ARG A 371 -4.06 3.29 -5.02
N TRP A 372 -4.33 2.07 -4.53
CA TRP A 372 -3.74 0.84 -5.06
C TRP A 372 -4.07 0.65 -6.54
N GLU A 373 -5.35 0.79 -6.92
CA GLU A 373 -5.80 0.64 -8.30
C GLU A 373 -5.12 1.66 -9.22
N SER A 374 -5.09 2.94 -8.82
CA SER A 374 -4.47 4.01 -9.60
C SER A 374 -2.99 3.72 -9.86
N MET A 375 -2.25 3.33 -8.82
CA MET A 375 -0.82 3.03 -8.95
C MET A 375 -0.58 1.78 -9.81
N LEU A 376 -1.33 0.69 -9.60
CA LEU A 376 -1.19 -0.53 -10.40
C LEU A 376 -1.55 -0.29 -11.88
N THR A 377 -2.56 0.56 -12.12
CA THR A 377 -2.99 0.94 -13.47
C THR A 377 -1.94 1.79 -14.15
N GLU A 378 -1.46 2.86 -13.50
CA GLU A 378 -0.41 3.73 -14.04
C GLU A 378 0.82 2.90 -14.42
N PHE A 379 1.22 2.01 -13.53
CA PHE A 379 2.36 1.15 -13.75
C PHE A 379 2.16 0.15 -14.91
N TRP A 380 0.98 -0.46 -15.00
CA TRP A 380 0.62 -1.31 -16.13
C TRP A 380 0.62 -0.55 -17.45
N LEU A 381 0.19 0.72 -17.44
CA LEU A 381 0.22 1.59 -18.59
C LEU A 381 1.66 1.89 -19.03
N ARG A 382 2.57 2.23 -18.10
CA ARG A 382 4.00 2.47 -18.41
C ARG A 382 4.67 1.28 -19.12
N GLU A 383 4.31 0.06 -18.72
CA GLU A 383 4.87 -1.17 -19.30
C GLU A 383 4.25 -1.57 -20.64
N THR A 384 2.92 -1.45 -20.75
CA THR A 384 2.17 -1.94 -21.92
C THR A 384 2.19 -0.93 -23.08
N TYR A 385 2.37 0.36 -22.78
CA TYR A 385 2.19 1.44 -23.73
C TYR A 385 3.49 2.20 -23.92
N GLY A 386 4.09 2.04 -25.10
CA GLY A 386 4.95 3.10 -25.66
C GLY A 386 4.08 4.29 -26.05
N VAL A 387 4.56 5.49 -25.76
CA VAL A 387 3.93 6.75 -26.19
C VAL A 387 4.68 7.25 -27.42
N MET A 388 3.96 7.47 -28.52
CA MET A 388 4.53 8.17 -29.67
C MET A 388 3.99 9.60 -29.76
N ILE A 389 4.91 10.56 -29.87
CA ILE A 389 4.63 11.97 -30.08
C ILE A 389 5.03 12.34 -31.50
N LEU A 390 4.06 12.72 -32.32
CA LEU A 390 4.29 13.17 -33.70
C LEU A 390 4.30 14.69 -33.73
N THR A 391 5.37 15.28 -34.26
CA THR A 391 5.50 16.72 -34.46
C THR A 391 6.20 17.02 -35.80
N PRO A 392 5.80 18.06 -36.57
CA PRO A 392 6.44 18.38 -37.85
C PRO A 392 7.95 18.66 -37.72
N TRP A 393 8.34 19.29 -36.62
CA TRP A 393 9.73 19.62 -36.29
C TRP A 393 10.01 19.24 -34.84
N ALA A 394 11.26 18.92 -34.54
CA ALA A 394 11.69 18.61 -33.19
C ALA A 394 13.04 19.27 -32.89
N TYR A 395 13.49 19.13 -31.64
CA TYR A 395 14.81 19.56 -31.18
C TYR A 395 15.91 19.23 -32.23
N PRO A 396 16.88 20.14 -32.50
CA PRO A 396 17.17 21.39 -31.77
C PRO A 396 16.43 22.64 -32.25
N ARG A 397 15.51 22.54 -33.23
CA ARG A 397 14.78 23.72 -33.73
C ARG A 397 13.69 24.14 -32.73
N ILE A 398 13.83 25.32 -32.13
CA ILE A 398 12.93 25.79 -31.05
C ILE A 398 11.83 26.69 -31.63
N GLY A 399 10.58 26.34 -31.34
CA GLY A 399 9.35 27.09 -31.61
C GLY A 399 8.25 26.58 -30.67
N GLY A 400 7.10 27.25 -30.58
CA GLY A 400 6.10 26.97 -29.53
C GLY A 400 5.64 25.50 -29.43
N ILE A 401 5.29 24.88 -30.56
CA ILE A 401 4.83 23.49 -30.61
C ILE A 401 5.96 22.50 -30.35
N GLN A 402 7.17 22.81 -30.83
CA GLN A 402 8.35 22.00 -30.63
C GLN A 402 8.73 21.94 -29.14
N THR A 403 8.72 23.10 -28.47
CA THR A 403 8.96 23.20 -27.02
C THR A 403 7.90 22.43 -26.23
N MET A 404 6.61 22.62 -26.57
CA MET A 404 5.53 21.90 -25.89
C MET A 404 5.61 20.39 -26.09
N SER A 405 5.93 19.92 -27.30
CA SER A 405 6.06 18.49 -27.62
C SER A 405 7.25 17.88 -26.91
N PHE A 406 8.39 18.59 -26.88
CA PHE A 406 9.58 18.17 -26.16
C PHE A 406 9.36 18.12 -24.64
N GLU A 407 8.77 19.16 -24.05
CA GLU A 407 8.47 19.22 -22.61
C GLU A 407 7.45 18.15 -22.21
N THR A 408 6.44 17.90 -23.04
CA THR A 408 5.50 16.78 -22.82
C THR A 408 6.23 15.44 -22.88
N ALA A 409 7.06 15.23 -23.91
CA ALA A 409 7.83 14.00 -24.05
C ALA A 409 8.75 13.79 -22.84
N LYS A 410 9.43 14.85 -22.39
CA LYS A 410 10.29 14.85 -21.22
C LYS A 410 9.51 14.47 -19.96
N ARG A 411 8.35 15.08 -19.72
CA ARG A 411 7.49 14.75 -18.57
C ARG A 411 7.00 13.30 -18.59
N LEU A 412 6.59 12.80 -19.75
CA LEU A 412 6.15 11.40 -19.88
C LEU A 412 7.32 10.43 -19.68
N THR A 413 8.50 10.76 -20.19
CA THR A 413 9.73 9.99 -19.93
C THR A 413 10.11 10.02 -18.44
N MET A 414 10.02 11.17 -17.77
CA MET A 414 10.22 11.30 -16.32
C MET A 414 9.19 10.49 -15.52
N GLN A 415 7.99 10.30 -16.06
CA GLN A 415 6.96 9.41 -15.53
C GLN A 415 7.18 7.94 -15.90
N GLY A 416 8.29 7.57 -16.55
CA GLY A 416 8.65 6.18 -16.87
C GLY A 416 7.99 5.61 -18.12
N PHE A 417 7.30 6.41 -18.94
CA PHE A 417 6.80 5.95 -20.22
C PHE A 417 7.95 5.82 -21.24
N LYS A 418 7.86 4.81 -22.11
CA LYS A 418 8.73 4.72 -23.28
C LYS A 418 8.24 5.70 -24.33
N VAL A 419 8.84 6.88 -24.36
CA VAL A 419 8.45 7.93 -25.31
C VAL A 419 9.29 7.87 -26.57
N THR A 420 8.63 7.94 -27.72
CA THR A 420 9.24 8.14 -29.03
C THR A 420 8.72 9.43 -29.63
N LEU A 421 9.59 10.42 -29.81
CA LEU A 421 9.27 11.67 -30.48
C LEU A 421 9.72 11.59 -31.93
N MET A 422 8.76 11.70 -32.85
CA MET A 422 8.99 11.52 -34.26
C MET A 422 8.74 12.81 -35.04
N SER A 423 9.67 13.15 -35.94
CA SER A 423 9.62 14.39 -36.71
C SER A 423 10.22 14.29 -38.10
N ARG A 424 10.12 15.37 -38.88
CA ARG A 424 10.90 15.52 -40.11
C ARG A 424 12.38 15.77 -39.77
N LYS A 425 13.27 15.17 -40.57
CA LYS A 425 14.69 15.51 -40.62
C LYS A 425 14.84 16.77 -41.47
N HIS A 426 15.15 17.87 -40.81
CA HIS A 426 15.18 19.21 -41.40
C HIS A 426 16.59 19.71 -41.72
N ASP A 427 17.57 19.08 -41.11
CA ASP A 427 18.98 19.26 -41.39
C ASP A 427 19.53 17.86 -41.64
N ASP A 428 20.19 17.67 -42.78
CA ASP A 428 20.75 16.38 -43.17
C ASP A 428 21.87 15.91 -42.24
N LYS A 429 22.49 16.84 -41.49
CA LYS A 429 23.49 16.57 -40.46
C LYS A 429 22.91 15.93 -39.20
N LEU A 430 21.60 16.06 -38.94
CA LEU A 430 20.99 15.47 -37.76
C LEU A 430 20.88 13.95 -37.89
N PRO A 431 21.08 13.19 -36.80
CA PRO A 431 20.90 11.74 -36.84
C PRO A 431 19.42 11.39 -37.08
N THR A 432 19.21 10.33 -37.88
CA THR A 432 17.88 9.76 -38.16
C THR A 432 17.27 9.15 -36.91
N ARG A 433 18.10 8.62 -35.99
CA ARG A 433 17.67 8.13 -34.68
C ARG A 433 18.65 8.60 -33.63
N GLU A 434 18.16 9.11 -32.53
CA GLU A 434 18.98 9.42 -31.34
C GLU A 434 18.13 9.37 -30.08
N VAL A 435 18.78 9.38 -28.92
CA VAL A 435 18.09 9.48 -27.62
C VAL A 435 18.55 10.76 -26.94
N ILE A 436 17.61 11.67 -26.67
CA ILE A 436 17.87 12.93 -25.96
C ILE A 436 16.99 12.94 -24.72
N GLU A 437 17.60 13.12 -23.54
CA GLU A 437 16.90 13.11 -22.25
C GLU A 437 15.96 11.89 -22.05
N GLY A 438 16.40 10.71 -22.53
CA GLY A 438 15.62 9.46 -22.46
C GLY A 438 14.47 9.34 -23.46
N ILE A 439 14.24 10.36 -24.29
CA ILE A 439 13.23 10.34 -25.36
C ILE A 439 13.86 9.76 -26.62
N ASN A 440 13.20 8.79 -27.27
CA ASN A 440 13.66 8.24 -28.54
C ASN A 440 13.26 9.17 -29.69
N PHE A 441 14.22 9.82 -30.33
CA PHE A 441 13.98 10.63 -31.51
C PHE A 441 14.05 9.79 -32.77
N ILE A 442 13.06 9.93 -33.65
CA ILE A 442 13.08 9.38 -35.00
C ILE A 442 12.83 10.51 -35.99
N ARG A 443 13.82 10.83 -36.84
CA ARG A 443 13.76 11.88 -37.84
C ARG A 443 13.76 11.32 -39.25
N LEU A 444 12.69 11.59 -40.00
CA LEU A 444 12.55 11.10 -41.37
C LEU A 444 13.15 12.07 -42.39
N SER A 445 14.08 11.59 -43.22
CA SER A 445 14.56 12.32 -44.40
C SER A 445 13.49 12.30 -45.49
N CYS A 446 12.80 13.43 -45.70
CA CYS A 446 11.82 13.58 -46.77
C CYS A 446 12.09 14.84 -47.61
N LYS A 447 12.09 14.68 -48.94
CA LYS A 447 12.21 15.77 -49.93
C LYS A 447 10.95 16.67 -49.87
N PRO A 448 11.08 17.99 -50.06
CA PRO A 448 9.95 18.92 -49.97
C PRO A 448 9.04 18.85 -51.22
N ILE A 449 8.21 17.80 -51.35
CA ILE A 449 7.09 17.75 -52.33
C ILE A 449 5.88 17.07 -51.68
N VAL A 450 4.72 17.73 -51.80
CA VAL A 450 3.35 17.40 -51.37
C VAL A 450 3.26 16.39 -50.20
N MET A 451 3.20 16.95 -48.99
CA MET A 451 3.21 16.29 -47.69
C MET A 451 2.22 15.11 -47.53
N GLN A 452 1.15 15.06 -48.35
CA GLN A 452 0.05 14.11 -48.25
C GLN A 452 0.40 12.69 -48.77
N PHE A 453 1.18 12.57 -49.86
CA PHE A 453 1.50 11.26 -50.46
C PHE A 453 2.63 10.52 -49.75
N GLN A 454 3.59 11.26 -49.17
CA GLN A 454 4.70 10.65 -48.43
C GLN A 454 4.27 10.09 -47.07
N LEU A 455 3.17 10.58 -46.49
CA LEU A 455 2.62 10.05 -45.24
C LEU A 455 1.95 8.67 -45.42
N ILE A 456 1.41 8.39 -46.60
CA ILE A 456 0.90 7.05 -46.95
C ILE A 456 2.07 6.07 -47.11
N LEU A 457 3.12 6.47 -47.84
CA LEU A 457 4.35 5.67 -47.96
C LEU A 457 5.04 5.48 -46.59
N PHE A 458 4.95 6.45 -45.69
CA PHE A 458 5.40 6.37 -44.30
C PHE A 458 4.60 5.36 -43.47
N LEU A 459 3.26 5.39 -43.53
CA LEU A 459 2.39 4.40 -42.87
C LEU A 459 2.71 2.98 -43.34
N ILE A 460 2.98 2.81 -44.64
CA ILE A 460 3.35 1.52 -45.24
C ILE A 460 4.75 1.08 -44.78
N LYS A 461 5.74 1.98 -44.76
CA LYS A 461 7.15 1.64 -44.45
C LYS A 461 7.39 1.36 -42.96
N GLU A 462 6.64 2.01 -42.08
CA GLU A 462 6.79 1.88 -40.62
C GLU A 462 5.69 1.01 -39.99
N TRP A 463 4.79 0.41 -40.78
CA TRP A 463 3.65 -0.43 -40.35
C TRP A 463 4.00 -1.47 -39.26
N SER A 464 5.21 -2.05 -39.34
CA SER A 464 5.71 -3.01 -38.34
C SER A 464 5.95 -2.36 -36.96
N ASN A 465 6.37 -1.11 -36.91
CA ASN A 465 6.67 -0.36 -35.68
C ASN A 465 5.40 0.19 -35.03
N PHE A 466 4.34 0.51 -35.80
CA PHE A 466 3.03 0.93 -35.28
C PHE A 466 2.38 -0.11 -34.36
N ARG A 467 2.67 -1.41 -34.55
CA ARG A 467 2.08 -2.51 -33.75
C ARG A 467 2.46 -2.46 -32.27
N HIS A 468 3.57 -1.80 -31.92
CA HIS A 468 4.16 -1.81 -30.57
C HIS A 468 3.78 -0.60 -29.70
N PHE A 469 3.12 0.41 -30.26
CA PHE A 469 2.65 1.58 -29.53
C PHE A 469 1.15 1.46 -29.26
N SER A 470 0.77 1.77 -28.02
CA SER A 470 -0.58 1.50 -27.54
C SER A 470 -1.34 2.79 -27.21
N MET A 471 -0.63 3.93 -27.17
CA MET A 471 -1.16 5.29 -27.04
C MET A 471 -0.39 6.25 -27.94
N TRP A 472 -1.12 7.20 -28.53
CA TRP A 472 -0.59 8.17 -29.47
C TRP A 472 -0.95 9.57 -29.02
N GLY A 473 0.03 10.47 -28.95
CA GLY A 473 -0.16 11.90 -28.75
C GLY A 473 0.21 12.64 -30.03
N ALA A 474 -0.74 13.20 -30.76
CA ALA A 474 -0.44 14.03 -31.93
C ALA A 474 -0.49 15.51 -31.55
N TYR A 475 0.62 16.23 -31.73
CA TYR A 475 0.74 17.66 -31.44
C TYR A 475 1.02 18.41 -32.75
N GLY A 476 0.09 19.27 -33.18
CA GLY A 476 0.23 20.00 -34.43
C GLY A 476 -0.46 21.36 -34.40
N SER A 477 0.11 22.32 -35.15
CA SER A 477 -0.41 23.69 -35.33
C SER A 477 -1.68 23.75 -36.17
N PHE A 478 -1.98 22.69 -36.91
CA PHE A 478 -3.13 22.60 -37.80
C PHE A 478 -3.56 21.13 -37.89
N LEU A 479 -4.87 20.91 -38.02
CA LEU A 479 -5.47 19.66 -38.51
C LEU A 479 -4.98 19.42 -39.95
N THR A 480 -3.75 18.95 -40.08
CA THR A 480 -3.31 18.43 -41.37
C THR A 480 -3.99 17.07 -41.53
N VAL A 481 -4.66 16.86 -42.68
CA VAL A 481 -5.25 15.57 -43.13
C VAL A 481 -4.43 14.33 -42.71
N PRO A 482 -3.08 14.37 -42.68
CA PRO A 482 -2.27 13.22 -42.26
C PRO A 482 -2.31 12.87 -40.76
N ILE A 483 -2.50 13.84 -39.85
CA ILE A 483 -2.65 13.55 -38.40
C ILE A 483 -3.97 12.81 -38.15
N LEU A 484 -5.04 13.23 -38.83
CA LEU A 484 -6.33 12.55 -38.80
C LEU A 484 -6.25 11.14 -39.39
N LEU A 485 -5.56 10.97 -40.52
CA LEU A 485 -5.35 9.64 -41.13
C LEU A 485 -4.57 8.69 -40.23
N ILE A 486 -3.51 9.17 -39.55
CA ILE A 486 -2.78 8.36 -38.57
C ILE A 486 -3.69 8.01 -37.39
N ALA A 487 -4.42 8.99 -36.85
CA ALA A 487 -5.35 8.75 -35.75
C ALA A 487 -6.45 7.73 -36.11
N LEU A 488 -7.06 7.87 -37.28
CA LEU A 488 -8.06 6.93 -37.83
C LEU A 488 -7.45 5.54 -38.05
N THR A 489 -6.26 5.45 -38.64
CA THR A 489 -5.57 4.17 -38.86
C THR A 489 -5.27 3.47 -37.53
N VAL A 490 -4.80 4.21 -36.54
CA VAL A 490 -4.48 3.69 -35.20
C VAL A 490 -5.76 3.28 -34.45
N GLN A 491 -6.85 4.03 -34.60
CA GLN A 491 -8.16 3.70 -34.05
C GLN A 491 -8.76 2.43 -34.70
N LEU A 492 -8.61 2.28 -36.02
CA LEU A 492 -8.99 1.06 -36.76
C LEU A 492 -8.17 -0.17 -36.34
N LEU A 493 -6.94 0.03 -35.84
CA LEU A 493 -6.10 -1.01 -35.25
C LEU A 493 -6.44 -1.31 -33.76
N GLY A 494 -7.52 -0.72 -33.22
CA GLY A 494 -7.97 -0.93 -31.85
C GLY A 494 -7.09 -0.29 -30.78
N LYS A 495 -6.24 0.67 -31.15
CA LYS A 495 -5.34 1.38 -30.22
C LYS A 495 -5.95 2.71 -29.79
N LYS A 496 -5.61 3.18 -28.58
CA LYS A 496 -6.07 4.49 -28.08
C LYS A 496 -5.26 5.63 -28.70
N VAL A 497 -5.94 6.70 -29.11
CA VAL A 497 -5.31 7.92 -29.68
C VAL A 497 -5.80 9.13 -28.89
N SER A 498 -4.88 10.00 -28.52
CA SER A 498 -5.14 11.35 -28.00
C SER A 498 -4.56 12.37 -28.97
N ILE A 499 -5.38 13.31 -29.42
CA ILE A 499 -4.97 14.38 -30.35
C ILE A 499 -5.05 15.70 -29.60
N ARG A 500 -3.97 16.47 -29.58
CA ARG A 500 -3.95 17.81 -28.98
C ARG A 500 -3.64 18.86 -30.03
N LEU A 501 -4.64 19.66 -30.38
CA LEU A 501 -4.55 20.71 -31.38
C LEU A 501 -4.22 22.04 -30.71
N SER A 502 -3.19 22.75 -31.17
CA SER A 502 -2.90 24.10 -30.67
C SER A 502 -3.78 25.11 -31.43
N ASN A 503 -4.95 25.43 -30.88
CA ASN A 503 -5.62 26.76 -30.94
C ASN A 503 -7.16 26.76 -30.78
N GLN A 504 -7.81 25.65 -30.42
CA GLN A 504 -9.18 25.69 -29.90
C GLN A 504 -9.33 24.70 -28.75
N VAL A 505 -9.65 25.22 -27.57
CA VAL A 505 -10.36 24.44 -26.55
C VAL A 505 -11.77 24.26 -27.11
N MET A 506 -12.02 23.12 -27.74
CA MET A 506 -13.40 22.62 -27.78
C MET A 506 -13.67 22.14 -26.36
N GLU A 507 -14.48 22.91 -25.64
CA GLU A 507 -15.02 22.53 -24.35
C GLU A 507 -15.80 21.23 -24.50
N ASP A 508 -15.17 20.14 -24.08
CA ASP A 508 -15.80 19.18 -23.20
C ASP A 508 -14.73 18.68 -22.22
N ARG A 509 -14.74 19.35 -21.05
CA ARG A 509 -14.01 19.10 -19.79
C ARG A 509 -13.01 17.94 -19.78
N ILE A 510 -11.71 18.23 -19.88
CA ILE A 510 -10.66 17.40 -19.24
C ILE A 510 -9.56 18.32 -18.67
N TYR A 511 -9.43 18.28 -17.34
CA TYR A 511 -8.53 19.07 -16.52
C TYR A 511 -7.05 18.77 -16.80
N ALA A 512 -6.27 19.83 -17.02
CA ALA A 512 -4.84 19.81 -17.34
C ALA A 512 -3.89 19.48 -16.17
N ASN A 513 -4.33 18.86 -15.07
CA ASN A 513 -3.47 18.52 -13.93
C ASN A 513 -3.44 17.03 -13.53
N LYS A 514 -4.06 16.16 -14.33
CA LYS A 514 -3.85 14.72 -14.27
C LYS A 514 -3.71 14.24 -15.71
N VAL A 515 -2.62 13.58 -16.04
CA VAL A 515 -2.56 12.77 -17.26
C VAL A 515 -3.53 11.60 -17.02
N ILE A 516 -4.80 11.81 -17.35
CA ILE A 516 -5.80 10.75 -17.39
C ILE A 516 -5.71 10.13 -18.79
N ILE A 517 -5.42 8.84 -18.84
CA ILE A 517 -5.24 8.00 -20.03
C ILE A 517 -6.40 7.01 -20.18
#